data_AF-A0A2V8BUF5-F1
#
_entry.id   AF-A0A2V8BUF5-F1
#
_cell.length_a   1.000
_cell.length_b   1.000
_cell.length_c   1.000
_cell.angle_alpha   90.00
_cell.angle_beta   90.00
_cell.angle_gamma   90.00
#
_symmetry.space_group_name_H-M   'P 1'
#
loop_
_entity.id
_entity.type
_entity.pdbx_description
1 polymer ?
#
loop_
_entity_poly.entity_id
_entity_poly.type
_entity_poly.pdbx_seq_one_letter_code
_entity_poly.pdbx_strand_id
1 'polypeptide(L)' 'MRAIAISSAALTLATGLLAAAPQSPPARKPIDVSTLGPQVGERVPDFDLKDQNGKSWTLHSLMGPKGAMLVFFRSADW' A
#
# COMPACT_ATOMS: atom_id res chain seq x y z
N MET A 1 55.40 43.46 14.04
CA MET A 1 54.64 42.79 15.12
C MET A 1 53.30 42.32 14.56
N ARG A 2 53.12 40.98 14.54
CA ARG A 2 51.88 40.15 14.55
C ARG A 2 50.71 40.53 13.64
N ALA A 3 50.55 39.74 12.58
CA ALA A 3 49.32 39.62 11.78
C ALA A 3 48.14 39.19 12.68
N ILE A 4 47.04 39.92 12.59
CA ILE A 4 45.77 39.56 13.23
C ILE A 4 45.11 38.52 12.32
N ALA A 5 45.22 37.24 12.71
CA ALA A 5 44.42 36.18 12.13
C ALA A 5 42.96 36.43 12.52
N ILE A 6 42.13 36.82 11.56
CA ILE A 6 40.68 36.83 11.74
C ILE A 6 40.26 35.37 11.79
N SER A 7 40.10 34.85 13.01
CA SER A 7 39.64 33.49 13.27
C SER A 7 38.29 33.26 12.58
N SER A 8 38.30 32.37 11.59
CA SER A 8 37.13 31.84 10.87
C SER A 8 36.24 30.95 11.76
N ALA A 9 35.94 31.40 12.97
CA ALA A 9 35.26 30.60 13.98
C ALA A 9 34.25 31.44 14.77
N ALA A 10 33.43 32.21 14.07
CA ALA A 10 32.32 32.95 14.70
C ALA A 10 31.10 33.18 13.79
N LEU A 11 30.95 32.42 12.69
CA LEU A 11 29.80 32.59 11.78
C LEU A 11 28.96 31.33 11.53
N THR A 12 29.26 30.21 12.19
CA THR A 12 28.56 28.93 11.94
C THR A 12 27.76 28.45 13.15
N LEU A 13 27.07 29.34 13.87
CA LEU A 13 26.22 28.93 15.01
C LEU A 13 24.81 29.53 14.99
N ALA A 14 24.25 29.83 13.81
CA ALA A 14 22.87 30.33 13.70
C ALA A 14 22.00 29.60 12.63
N THR A 15 22.53 28.60 11.93
CA THR A 15 21.81 27.93 10.81
C THR A 15 21.09 26.63 11.20
N GLY A 16 21.14 26.19 12.46
CA GLY A 16 20.62 24.87 12.88
C GLY A 16 19.12 24.78 13.20
N LEU A 17 18.39 25.89 13.29
CA LEU A 17 17.04 25.90 13.89
C LEU A 17 15.86 25.80 12.90
N LEU A 18 16.09 25.69 11.59
CA LEU A 18 15.00 25.58 10.60
C LEU A 18 14.71 24.15 10.10
N ALA A 19 15.44 23.13 10.55
CA ALA A 19 15.32 21.77 9.99
C ALA A 19 14.27 20.86 10.67
N ALA A 20 13.62 21.31 11.76
CA ALA A 20 12.66 20.49 12.51
C ALA A 20 11.18 20.73 12.13
N ALA A 21 10.90 21.20 10.92
CA ALA A 21 9.52 21.26 10.45
C ALA A 21 8.96 19.84 10.29
N PRO A 22 7.81 19.48 10.89
CA PRO A 22 7.20 18.18 10.70
C PRO A 22 6.90 17.98 9.21
N GLN A 23 7.61 17.06 8.56
CA GLN A 23 7.32 16.72 7.18
C GLN A 23 5.94 16.07 7.13
N SER A 24 5.02 16.68 6.40
CA SER A 24 3.70 16.09 6.17
C SER A 24 3.89 14.73 5.47
N PRO A 25 3.18 13.67 5.90
CA PRO A 25 3.23 12.39 5.20
C PRO A 25 2.90 12.59 3.72
N PRO A 26 3.61 11.89 2.81
CA PRO A 26 3.30 11.97 1.39
C PRO A 26 1.83 11.59 1.15
N ALA A 27 1.15 12.38 0.32
CA ALA A 27 -0.23 12.08 -0.07
C ALA A 27 -0.29 10.72 -0.77
N ARG A 28 -1.21 9.85 -0.34
CA ARG A 28 -1.40 8.54 -0.99
C ARG A 28 -2.07 8.75 -2.34
N LYS A 29 -1.50 8.16 -3.39
CA LYS A 29 -2.16 8.09 -4.69
C LYS A 29 -3.42 7.21 -4.57
N PRO A 30 -4.60 7.68 -5.00
CA PRO A 30 -5.80 6.86 -5.04
C PRO A 30 -5.59 5.63 -5.94
N ILE A 31 -6.11 4.48 -5.50
CA ILE A 31 -6.14 3.26 -6.32
C ILE A 31 -7.39 3.32 -7.19
N ASP A 32 -7.23 3.17 -8.50
CA ASP A 32 -8.37 3.04 -9.41
C ASP A 32 -8.95 1.63 -9.33
N VAL A 33 -9.99 1.50 -8.51
CA VAL A 33 -10.68 0.22 -8.27
C VAL A 33 -11.38 -0.34 -9.50
N SER A 34 -11.68 0.48 -10.52
CA SER A 34 -12.35 0.02 -11.74
C SER A 34 -11.48 -0.91 -12.58
N THR A 35 -10.16 -0.80 -12.40
CA THR A 35 -9.16 -1.62 -13.12
C THR A 35 -8.78 -2.90 -12.38
N LEU A 36 -9.33 -3.14 -11.18
CA LEU A 36 -8.96 -4.27 -10.35
C LEU A 36 -9.82 -5.50 -10.68
N GLY A 37 -9.15 -6.63 -10.87
CA GLY A 37 -9.82 -7.92 -11.09
C GLY A 37 -10.30 -8.14 -12.54
N PRO A 38 -10.87 -9.32 -12.81
CA PRO A 38 -11.38 -9.67 -14.13
C PRO A 38 -12.52 -8.75 -14.57
N GLN A 39 -12.47 -8.29 -15.82
CA GLN A 39 -13.49 -7.46 -16.42
C GLN A 39 -14.67 -8.30 -16.95
N VAL A 40 -15.80 -7.66 -17.27
CA VAL A 40 -16.96 -8.37 -17.84
C VAL A 40 -16.56 -9.04 -19.16
N GLY A 41 -16.82 -10.35 -19.26
CA GLY A 41 -16.45 -11.17 -20.41
C GLY A 41 -15.06 -11.80 -20.30
N GLU A 42 -14.23 -11.36 -19.34
CA GLU A 42 -12.96 -12.01 -19.04
C GLU A 42 -13.18 -13.27 -18.18
N ARG A 43 -12.27 -14.22 -18.32
CA ARG A 43 -12.28 -15.44 -17.53
C ARG A 43 -11.75 -15.14 -16.12
N VAL A 44 -12.50 -15.57 -15.11
CA VAL A 44 -12.03 -15.58 -13.72
C VAL A 44 -10.86 -16.58 -13.60
N PRO A 45 -9.72 -16.20 -12.98
CA PRO A 45 -8.61 -17.11 -12.74
C PRO A 45 -9.02 -18.32 -11.90
N ASP A 46 -8.47 -19.49 -12.24
CA ASP A 46 -8.66 -20.68 -11.42
C ASP A 46 -8.02 -20.51 -10.04
N PHE A 47 -8.60 -21.19 -9.05
CA PHE A 47 -8.08 -21.25 -7.70
C PHE A 47 -8.31 -22.63 -7.08
N ASP A 48 -7.49 -22.95 -6.07
CA ASP A 48 -7.70 -24.03 -5.10
C ASP A 48 -7.47 -23.41 -3.72
N LEU A 49 -8.55 -23.14 -3.01
CA LEU A 49 -8.53 -22.45 -1.72
C LEU A 49 -9.15 -23.33 -0.64
N LYS A 50 -8.64 -23.18 0.57
CA LYS A 50 -9.16 -23.85 1.76
C LYS A 50 -10.29 -23.03 2.37
N ASP A 51 -11.39 -23.70 2.70
CA ASP A 51 -12.43 -23.11 3.56
C ASP A 51 -12.03 -23.15 5.05
N GLN A 52 -12.94 -22.69 5.91
CA GLN A 52 -12.73 -22.62 7.35
C GLN A 52 -12.49 -23.99 8.02
N ASN A 53 -12.85 -25.09 7.36
CA ASN A 53 -12.66 -26.45 7.84
C ASN A 53 -11.46 -27.14 7.17
N GLY A 54 -10.69 -26.43 6.34
CA GLY A 54 -9.56 -27.00 5.60
C GLY A 54 -9.96 -27.84 4.38
N LYS A 55 -11.24 -27.80 3.96
CA LYS A 55 -11.67 -28.43 2.72
C LYS A 55 -11.23 -27.57 1.54
N SER A 56 -10.65 -28.22 0.52
CA SER A 56 -10.30 -27.54 -0.74
C SER A 56 -11.54 -27.30 -1.59
N TRP A 57 -11.63 -26.09 -2.13
CA TRP A 57 -12.61 -25.68 -3.12
C TRP A 57 -11.90 -25.09 -4.33
N THR A 58 -12.40 -25.44 -5.51
CA THR A 58 -11.91 -24.90 -6.77
C THR A 58 -12.99 -24.06 -7.42
N LEU A 59 -12.60 -23.19 -8.36
CA LEU A 59 -13.56 -22.44 -9.17
C LEU A 59 -14.60 -23.37 -9.80
N HIS A 60 -14.14 -24.50 -10.36
CA HIS A 60 -15.00 -25.46 -11.02
C HIS A 60 -15.98 -26.15 -10.06
N SER A 61 -15.55 -26.53 -8.85
CA SER A 61 -16.43 -27.20 -7.89
C SER A 61 -17.49 -26.29 -7.27
N LEU A 62 -17.28 -24.97 -7.34
CA LEU A 62 -18.23 -23.95 -6.87
C LEU A 62 -19.24 -23.52 -7.94
N MET A 63 -19.00 -23.81 -9.22
CA MET A 63 -19.91 -23.43 -10.31
C MET A 63 -21.22 -24.23 -10.25
N GLY A 64 -22.35 -23.51 -10.18
CA GLY A 64 -23.68 -24.07 -10.40
C GLY A 64 -24.21 -23.80 -11.81
N PRO A 65 -25.44 -24.26 -12.14
CA PRO A 65 -26.06 -24.01 -13.44
C PRO A 65 -26.34 -22.52 -13.73
N LYS A 66 -26.28 -21.67 -12.71
CA LYS A 66 -26.41 -20.20 -12.81
C LYS A 66 -25.08 -19.47 -12.60
N GLY A 67 -23.96 -20.20 -12.59
CA GLY A 67 -22.66 -19.68 -12.19
C GLY A 67 -22.47 -19.65 -10.66
N ALA A 68 -21.52 -18.86 -10.20
CA ALA A 68 -21.30 -18.58 -8.78
C ALA A 68 -20.97 -17.10 -8.55
N MET A 69 -21.11 -16.67 -7.30
CA MET A 69 -20.74 -15.34 -6.84
C MET A 69 -19.49 -15.43 -5.96
N LEU A 70 -18.45 -14.67 -6.32
CA LEU A 70 -17.22 -14.55 -5.53
C LEU A 70 -17.17 -13.18 -4.88
N VAL A 71 -17.11 -13.14 -3.54
CA VAL A 71 -17.08 -11.90 -2.76
C VAL A 71 -15.75 -11.79 -2.04
N PHE A 72 -14.99 -10.73 -2.33
CA PHE A 72 -13.73 -10.43 -1.65
C PHE A 72 -13.99 -9.43 -0.52
N PHE A 73 -13.58 -9.79 0.70
CA PHE A 73 -13.65 -8.92 1.87
C PHE A 73 -12.33 -8.99 2.64
N ARG A 74 -11.92 -7.90 3.29
CA ARG A 74 -10.67 -7.83 4.05
C ARG A 74 -10.74 -8.63 5.35
N SER A 75 -11.85 -8.49 6.05
CA SER A 75 -12.14 -9.11 7.32
C SER A 75 -13.63 -9.22 7.42
N ALA A 76 -14.11 -10.32 7.97
CA ALA A 76 -15.51 -10.45 8.31
C ALA A 76 -15.60 -10.95 9.75
N ASP A 77 -16.57 -10.42 10.45
CA ASP A 77 -16.82 -10.46 11.88
C ASP A 77 -17.95 -11.46 12.23
N TRP A 78 -18.19 -12.42 11.33
CA TRP A 78 -19.26 -13.41 11.34
C TRP A 78 -18.88 -14.70 12.07
#